data_AF-A0A401TE75-F1
#
_entry.id   AF-A0A401TE75-F1
#
_cell.length_a   1.000
_cell.length_b   1.000
_cell.length_c   1.000
_cell.angle_alpha   90.00
_cell.angle_beta   90.00
_cell.angle_gamma   90.00
#
_symmetry.space_group_name_H-M   'P 1'
#
loop_
_entity.id
_entity.type
_entity.pdbx_description
1 polymer ?
#
loop_
_entity_poly.entity_id
_entity_poly.type
_entity_poly.pdbx_seq_one_letter_code
_entity_poly.pdbx_strand_id
1 'polypeptide(L)'
;MKNPPQGVKLVMAAICVMKLIKPEKINDPSGRGEKILDYWGPSKKLLGDMNFLRDLREYDKDNIPVAVMQKIRTEYLTNPDFDPQKVVKASSAAEGLCKWILAMEVYDRVAKVVIYCYTWPKQ
;
A
#
# COMPACT_ATOMS: atom_id res chain seq x y z
N MET A 1 6.59 -12.40 15.11
CA MET A 1 6.57 -13.44 14.06
C MET A 1 7.70 -13.17 13.07
N LYS A 2 8.57 -14.15 12.75
CA LYS A 2 9.80 -13.89 11.98
C LYS A 2 9.62 -13.84 10.46
N ASN A 3 8.56 -14.44 9.90
CA ASN A 3 8.30 -14.43 8.46
C ASN A 3 6.78 -14.42 8.15
N PRO A 4 6.20 -13.27 7.79
CA PRO A 4 4.83 -13.23 7.30
C PRO A 4 4.67 -13.93 5.95
N PRO A 5 3.46 -14.40 5.62
CA PRO A 5 3.08 -14.82 4.27
C PRO A 5 3.35 -13.70 3.25
N GLN A 6 3.67 -14.08 2.01
CA GLN A 6 4.08 -13.14 0.97
C GLN A 6 3.02 -12.07 0.68
N GLY A 7 1.74 -12.44 0.64
CA GLY A 7 0.64 -11.49 0.50
C GLY A 7 0.60 -10.43 1.61
N VAL A 8 0.87 -10.80 2.86
CA VAL A 8 0.91 -9.85 3.99
C VAL A 8 2.09 -8.90 3.86
N LYS A 9 3.26 -9.38 3.43
CA LYS A 9 4.43 -8.52 3.17
C LYS A 9 4.14 -7.49 2.09
N LEU A 10 3.46 -7.91 1.01
CA LEU A 10 3.08 -7.01 -0.08
C LEU A 10 2.08 -5.94 0.37
N VAL A 11 1.04 -6.32 1.10
CA VAL A 11 0.06 -5.37 1.66
C VAL A 11 0.74 -4.34 2.56
N MET A 12 1.62 -4.80 3.45
CA MET A 12 2.34 -3.91 4.35
C MET A 12 3.32 -2.97 3.62
N ALA A 13 4.01 -3.47 2.61
CA ALA A 13 4.88 -2.66 1.78
C ALA A 13 4.10 -1.59 1.02
N ALA A 14 2.92 -1.92 0.49
CA ALA A 14 2.04 -0.98 -0.17
C ALA A 14 1.57 0.15 0.77
N ILE A 15 1.25 -0.15 2.04
CA ILE A 15 0.94 0.91 3.04
C ILE A 15 2.13 1.83 3.27
N CYS A 16 3.34 1.28 3.36
CA CYS A 16 4.54 2.09 3.52
C CYS A 16 4.72 3.04 2.33
N VAL A 17 4.46 2.56 1.11
CA VAL A 17 4.50 3.39 -0.11
C VAL A 17 3.44 4.49 -0.06
N MET A 18 2.20 4.17 0.38
CA MET A 18 1.12 5.16 0.56
C MET A 18 1.51 6.25 1.56
N LYS A 19 2.11 5.89 2.69
CA LYS A 19 2.58 6.85 3.71
C LYS A 19 3.94 7.48 3.39
N LEU A 20 4.46 7.34 2.16
CA LEU A 20 5.76 7.87 1.73
C LEU A 20 6.95 7.42 2.60
N ILE A 21 6.83 6.24 3.24
CA ILE A 21 7.88 5.67 4.07
C ILE A 21 8.93 5.04 3.16
N LYS A 22 10.18 5.47 3.35
CA LYS A 22 11.31 4.95 2.58
C LYS A 22 11.61 3.49 2.98
N PRO A 23 11.91 2.61 2.02
CA PRO A 23 12.36 1.24 2.32
C PRO A 23 13.72 1.28 3.01
N GLU A 24 13.97 0.30 3.87
CA GLU A 24 15.28 0.09 4.48
C GLU A 24 16.17 -0.70 3.51
N LYS A 25 17.43 -0.30 3.36
CA LYS A 25 18.43 -1.05 2.61
C LYS A 25 18.97 -2.16 3.50
N ILE A 26 18.62 -3.41 3.20
CA ILE A 26 19.14 -4.57 3.92
C ILE A 26 20.07 -5.37 3.00
N ASN A 27 21.03 -6.06 3.61
CA ASN A 27 21.86 -7.01 2.86
C ASN A 27 21.01 -8.22 2.51
N ASP A 28 21.11 -8.69 1.26
CA ASP A 28 20.37 -9.84 0.77
C ASP A 28 20.55 -11.06 1.70
N PRO A 29 19.46 -11.64 2.25
CA PRO A 29 19.53 -12.86 3.06
C PRO A 29 20.05 -14.08 2.27
N SER A 30 20.09 -14.01 0.93
CA SER A 30 20.70 -15.04 0.08
C SER A 30 22.23 -14.96 -0.01
N GLY A 31 22.88 -14.01 0.69
CA GLY A 31 24.33 -13.94 0.82
C GLY A 31 25.06 -13.44 -0.43
N ARG A 32 24.35 -12.96 -1.45
CA ARG A 32 24.94 -12.41 -2.68
C ARG A 32 25.60 -11.05 -2.52
N GLY A 33 25.53 -10.43 -1.34
CA GLY A 33 26.14 -9.12 -1.07
C GLY A 33 25.43 -7.95 -1.74
N GLU A 34 24.31 -8.18 -2.45
CA GLU A 34 23.49 -7.13 -3.01
C GLU A 34 22.61 -6.49 -1.94
N LYS A 35 22.47 -5.15 -2.00
CA LYS A 35 21.60 -4.40 -1.09
C LYS A 35 20.20 -4.39 -1.68
N ILE A 36 19.27 -5.10 -1.04
CA ILE A 36 17.86 -5.10 -1.42
C ILE A 36 17.09 -4.02 -0.65
N LEU A 37 16.10 -3.41 -1.32
CA LEU A 37 15.18 -2.48 -0.68
C LEU A 37 14.04 -3.26 -0.04
N ASP A 38 14.03 -3.31 1.29
CA ASP A 38 13.02 -4.02 2.05
C ASP A 38 12.08 -3.04 2.77
N TYR A 39 10.78 -3.28 2.59
CA TYR A 39 9.75 -2.52 3.28
C TYR A 39 9.29 -3.21 4.57
N TRP A 40 9.72 -4.44 4.85
CA TRP A 40 9.26 -5.19 6.03
C TRP A 40 9.79 -4.59 7.35
N GLY A 41 11.03 -4.11 7.37
CA GLY A 41 11.57 -3.36 8.51
C GLY A 41 10.70 -2.17 8.96
N PRO A 42 10.44 -1.19 8.07
CA PRO A 42 9.55 -0.06 8.35
C PRO A 42 8.11 -0.48 8.62
N SER A 43 7.59 -1.48 7.90
CA SER A 43 6.24 -2.00 8.09
C SER A 43 5.98 -2.48 9.52
N LYS A 44 6.96 -3.15 10.14
CA LYS A 44 6.84 -3.60 11.54
C LYS A 44 6.77 -2.45 12.52
N LYS A 45 7.57 -1.40 12.29
CA LYS A 45 7.55 -0.19 13.13
C LYS A 45 6.19 0.49 13.03
N LEU A 46 5.65 0.58 11.81
CA LEU A 46 4.33 1.12 11.55
C LEU A 46 3.21 0.33 12.25
N LEU A 47 3.25 -1.01 12.18
CA LEU A 47 2.27 -1.87 12.87
C LEU A 47 2.36 -1.79 14.39
N GLY A 48 3.52 -1.42 14.93
CA GLY A 48 3.72 -1.21 16.36
C GLY A 48 3.18 0.12 16.87
N ASP A 49 2.81 1.05 15.97
CA ASP A 49 2.26 2.34 16.37
C ASP A 49 0.78 2.21 16.76
N MET A 50 0.45 2.60 17.98
CA MET A 50 -0.94 2.61 18.47
C MET A 50 -1.84 3.55 17.65
N ASN A 51 -1.27 4.57 17.02
CA ASN A 51 -2.01 5.52 16.19
C ASN A 51 -2.20 5.05 14.75
N PHE A 52 -1.63 3.90 14.36
CA PHE A 52 -1.66 3.41 12.98
C PHE A 52 -3.07 3.39 12.36
N LEU A 53 -4.06 2.87 13.08
CA LEU A 53 -5.44 2.82 12.61
C LEU A 53 -6.10 4.20 12.52
N ARG A 54 -5.73 5.13 13.42
CA ARG A 54 -6.21 6.52 13.38
C ARG A 54 -5.64 7.23 12.15
N ASP A 55 -4.33 7.11 11.94
CA ASP A 55 -3.65 7.70 10.78
C ASP A 55 -4.22 7.20 9.45
N LEU A 56 -4.62 5.91 9.37
CA LEU A 56 -5.26 5.38 8.15
C LEU A 56 -6.65 5.95 7.91
N ARG A 57 -7.38 6.29 8.98
CA ARG A 57 -8.71 6.90 8.90
C ARG A 57 -8.66 8.38 8.55
N GLU A 58 -7.68 9.09 9.12
CA GLU A 58 -7.41 10.51 8.89
C GLU A 58 -6.53 10.76 7.66
N TYR A 59 -6.20 9.71 6.90
CA TYR A 59 -5.35 9.79 5.73
C TYR A 59 -5.95 10.72 4.67
N ASP A 60 -5.14 11.66 4.20
CA ASP A 60 -5.52 12.62 3.16
C ASP A 60 -5.58 11.94 1.78
N LYS A 61 -6.75 11.36 1.48
CA LYS A 61 -7.06 10.69 0.22
C LYS A 61 -7.18 11.65 -0.97
N ASP A 62 -7.30 12.95 -0.72
CA ASP A 62 -7.49 13.98 -1.75
C ASP A 62 -6.13 14.49 -2.27
N ASN A 63 -5.08 14.44 -1.43
CA ASN A 63 -3.73 14.86 -1.76
C ASN A 63 -2.72 13.70 -1.88
N ILE A 64 -3.09 12.61 -2.55
CA ILE A 64 -2.15 11.49 -2.77
C ILE A 64 -1.22 11.79 -3.97
N PRO A 65 0.11 11.70 -3.81
CA PRO A 65 1.03 11.93 -4.92
C PRO A 65 0.81 10.92 -6.06
N VAL A 66 0.79 11.41 -7.30
CA VAL A 66 0.57 10.57 -8.49
C VAL A 66 1.60 9.45 -8.60
N ALA A 67 2.86 9.73 -8.24
CA ALA A 67 3.94 8.74 -8.25
C ALA A 67 3.67 7.55 -7.30
N VAL A 68 3.05 7.80 -6.15
CA VAL A 68 2.66 6.76 -5.18
C VAL A 68 1.58 5.88 -5.81
N MET A 69 0.52 6.49 -6.34
CA MET A 69 -0.58 5.74 -6.95
C MET A 69 -0.15 4.94 -8.18
N GLN A 70 0.74 5.49 -9.00
CA GLN A 70 1.33 4.78 -10.12
C GLN A 70 2.09 3.54 -9.63
N LYS A 71 2.96 3.71 -8.62
CA LYS A 71 3.71 2.59 -8.03
C LYS A 71 2.79 1.49 -7.48
N ILE A 72 1.73 1.87 -6.76
CA ILE A 72 0.72 0.93 -6.26
C ILE A 72 0.07 0.14 -7.41
N ARG A 73 -0.36 0.82 -8.46
CA ARG A 73 -0.99 0.18 -9.63
C ARG A 73 -0.04 -0.76 -10.35
N THR A 74 1.21 -0.36 -10.59
CA THR A 74 2.15 -1.11 -11.44
C THR A 74 2.85 -2.24 -10.69
N GLU A 75 3.17 -2.08 -9.41
CA GLU A 75 3.95 -3.06 -8.64
C GLU A 75 3.09 -3.97 -7.75
N TYR A 76 1.95 -3.48 -7.26
CA TYR A 76 1.14 -4.22 -6.29
C TYR A 76 -0.16 -4.73 -6.89
N LEU A 77 -0.96 -3.89 -7.56
CA LEU A 77 -2.28 -4.32 -8.08
C LEU A 77 -2.20 -5.28 -9.27
N THR A 78 -1.09 -5.27 -10.01
CA THR A 78 -0.79 -6.26 -11.07
C THR A 78 -0.37 -7.60 -10.50
N ASN A 79 0.02 -7.65 -9.22
CA ASN A 79 0.51 -8.87 -8.59
C ASN A 79 -0.68 -9.73 -8.12
N PRO A 80 -0.80 -10.99 -8.59
CA PRO A 80 -1.90 -11.87 -8.22
C PRO A 80 -1.91 -12.25 -6.74
N ASP A 81 -0.81 -12.04 -6.00
CA ASP A 81 -0.76 -12.25 -4.54
C ASP A 81 -1.35 -11.07 -3.75
N PHE A 82 -1.58 -9.94 -4.41
CA PHE A 82 -2.27 -8.78 -3.85
C PHE A 82 -3.79 -8.88 -4.06
N ASP A 83 -4.37 -9.98 -3.58
CA ASP A 83 -5.80 -10.24 -3.66
C ASP A 83 -6.39 -10.38 -2.26
N PRO A 84 -7.42 -9.60 -1.88
CA PRO A 84 -8.11 -9.75 -0.59
C PRO A 84 -8.51 -11.20 -0.27
N GLN A 85 -8.94 -11.99 -1.26
CA GLN A 85 -9.35 -13.38 -1.08
C GLN A 85 -8.18 -14.33 -0.81
N LYS A 86 -6.97 -13.98 -1.24
CA LYS A 86 -5.76 -14.74 -0.89
C LYS A 86 -5.20 -14.27 0.45
N VAL A 87 -5.19 -12.96 0.68
CA VAL A 87 -4.67 -12.35 1.89
C VAL A 87 -5.50 -12.72 3.12
N VAL A 88 -6.83 -12.86 3.00
CA VAL A 88 -7.69 -13.30 4.12
C VAL A 88 -7.29 -14.67 4.67
N LYS A 89 -6.81 -15.59 3.81
CA LYS A 89 -6.32 -16.91 4.25
C LYS A 89 -5.06 -16.80 5.12
N ALA A 90 -4.29 -15.73 4.94
CA ALA A 90 -3.12 -15.43 5.75
C ALA A 90 -3.46 -14.60 6.99
N SER A 91 -4.31 -13.58 6.86
CA SER A 91 -4.73 -12.72 7.96
C SER A 91 -5.97 -11.89 7.60
N SER A 92 -7.00 -11.96 8.44
CA SER A 92 -8.21 -11.14 8.32
C SER A 92 -7.94 -9.64 8.52
N ALA A 93 -6.96 -9.28 9.37
CA ALA A 93 -6.55 -7.88 9.53
C ALA A 93 -5.86 -7.37 8.25
N ALA A 94 -5.02 -8.20 7.62
CA ALA A 94 -4.37 -7.85 6.36
C ALA A 94 -5.37 -7.76 5.18
N GLU A 95 -6.49 -8.49 5.22
CA GLU A 95 -7.57 -8.33 4.26
C GLU A 95 -8.17 -6.92 4.31
N GLY A 96 -8.47 -6.41 5.51
CA GLY A 96 -8.99 -5.07 5.69
C GLY A 96 -8.04 -4.00 5.15
N LEU A 97 -6.74 -4.18 5.38
CA LEU A 97 -5.69 -3.31 4.85
C LEU A 97 -5.58 -3.40 3.31
N CYS A 98 -5.69 -4.59 2.73
CA CYS A 98 -5.70 -4.79 1.29
C CYS A 98 -6.89 -4.07 0.63
N LYS A 99 -8.09 -4.25 1.20
CA LYS A 99 -9.31 -3.56 0.77
C LYS A 99 -9.20 -2.04 0.87
N TRP A 100 -8.55 -1.52 1.93
CA TRP A 100 -8.32 -0.09 2.09
C TRP A 100 -7.46 0.49 0.93
N ILE A 101 -6.38 -0.21 0.53
CA ILE A 101 -5.53 0.23 -0.59
C ILE A 101 -6.31 0.22 -1.91
N LEU A 102 -7.09 -0.83 -2.15
CA LEU A 102 -7.97 -0.91 -3.32
C LEU A 102 -8.99 0.23 -3.33
N ALA A 103 -9.59 0.53 -2.18
CA ALA A 103 -10.55 1.63 -2.04
C ALA A 103 -9.89 2.98 -2.35
N MET A 104 -8.66 3.23 -1.89
CA MET A 104 -7.92 4.45 -2.21
C MET A 104 -7.61 4.58 -3.71
N GLU A 105 -7.31 3.46 -4.38
CA GLU A 105 -7.10 3.47 -5.83
C GLU A 105 -8.37 3.77 -6.63
N VAL A 106 -9.49 3.15 -6.24
CA VAL A 106 -10.80 3.43 -6.84
C VAL A 106 -11.20 4.88 -6.57
N TYR A 107 -10.96 5.40 -5.36
CA TYR A 107 -11.23 6.79 -5.01
C TYR A 107 -10.43 7.76 -5.89
N ASP A 108 -9.10 7.57 -6.02
CA ASP A 108 -8.26 8.38 -6.90
C ASP A 108 -8.77 8.38 -8.36
N ARG A 109 -9.23 7.23 -8.85
CA ARG A 109 -9.78 7.09 -10.20
C ARG A 109 -11.09 7.86 -10.36
N VAL A 110 -12.03 7.68 -9.43
CA VAL A 110 -13.36 8.31 -9.47
C VAL A 110 -13.27 9.81 -9.20
N ALA A 111 -12.50 10.25 -8.21
CA ALA A 111 -12.30 11.66 -7.88
C ALA A 111 -11.81 12.45 -9.11
N LYS A 112 -10.85 11.89 -9.86
CA LYS A 112 -10.40 12.49 -11.13
C LYS A 112 -11.53 12.57 -12.15
N VAL A 113 -12.25 11.48 -12.41
CA VAL A 113 -13.36 11.46 -13.38
C VAL A 113 -14.46 12.47 -13.01
N VAL A 114 -14.84 12.53 -11.74
CA VAL A 114 -15.89 13.41 -11.25
C VAL A 114 -15.47 14.88 -11.33
N ILE A 115 -14.21 15.22 -10.99
CA ILE A 115 -13.67 16.57 -11.19
C ILE A 115 -13.75 16.97 -12.66
N TYR A 116 -13.32 16.09 -13.59
CA TYR A 116 -13.42 16.37 -15.03
C TYR A 116 -14.87 16.60 -15.47
N CYS A 117 -15.85 15.86 -14.94
CA CYS A 117 -17.27 16.05 -15.23
C CYS A 117 -17.85 17.37 -14.69
N TYR A 118 -17.41 17.85 -13.52
CA TYR A 118 -17.85 19.15 -12.99
C TYR A 118 -17.13 20.35 -13.62
N THR A 119 -15.94 20.15 -14.19
CA THR A 119 -15.17 21.19 -14.90
C THR A 119 -15.45 21.26 -16.40
N TRP A 120 -16.34 20.41 -16.93
CA TRP A 120 -16.76 20.53 -18.33
C TRP A 120 -17.60 21.81 -18.46
N PRO A 121 -17.23 22.76 -19.35
CA PRO A 121 -17.96 24.00 -19.49
C PRO A 121 -19.40 23.66 -19.84
N LYS A 122 -20.34 24.23 -19.08
CA LYS A 122 -21.73 24.33 -19.53
C LYS A 122 -21.69 24.92 -20.93
N GLN A 123 -21.96 24.07 -21.92
CA GLN A 123 -22.25 24.50 -23.27
C GLN A 123 -23.61 25.21 -23.28
#